data_AF-A0A2N5AIX5-F1
#
_entry.id   AF-A0A2N5AIX5-F1
#
_cell.length_a   1.000
_cell.length_b   1.000
_cell.length_c   1.000
_cell.angle_alpha   90.00
_cell.angle_beta   90.00
_cell.angle_gamma   90.00
#
_symmetry.space_group_name_H-M   'P 1'
#
loop_
_entity.id
_entity.type
_entity.pdbx_description
1 polymer ?
#
loop_
_entity_poly.entity_id
_entity_poly.type
_entity_poly.pdbx_seq_one_letter_code
_entity_poly.pdbx_strand_id
1 'polypeptide(L)'
;LEKGRQSGVICVQINSRYEGCLALESELQQRFGLKIARVLPALNPPPMNTRLGIGAAQSLMGILQPGQLLAVGFGEATMSCLQHLSGFIGSQQVRLVTLSGGVGPYMTGIGQLDAACSVSIIPAPLRLSSAEVAEILRRESSVRDVILAATAADAAVVGIGAIDQRRDATILRSGYISEGEQLMYARKGAVGDILGYFLQADGRPVEGLEIHRELLGVTLDELAQLPTIVGVAGGEQKAQAIHAALTGKRINGLVTEETTARAVLALAS
;
A
#
# COMPACT_ATOMS: atom_id res chain seq x y z
N LEU A 1 -15.95 38.12 13.13
CA LEU A 1 -15.68 36.67 13.20
C LEU A 1 -14.39 36.29 12.47
N GLU A 2 -14.24 36.57 11.17
CA GLU A 2 -13.01 36.27 10.40
C GLU A 2 -11.73 36.95 10.94
N LYS A 3 -11.79 38.26 11.25
CA LYS A 3 -10.67 38.98 11.88
C LYS A 3 -10.24 38.39 13.23
N GLY A 4 -11.17 37.82 14.00
CA GLY A 4 -10.90 37.20 15.30
C GLY A 4 -10.27 35.80 15.20
N ARG A 5 -10.52 35.08 14.09
CA ARG A 5 -9.85 33.80 13.77
C ARG A 5 -8.41 34.05 13.30
N GLN A 6 -8.20 35.06 12.46
CA GLN A 6 -6.87 35.41 11.93
C GLN A 6 -5.94 36.05 12.99
N SER A 7 -6.50 36.74 13.99
CA SER A 7 -5.74 37.36 15.06
C SER A 7 -5.46 36.45 16.26
N GLY A 8 -5.87 35.17 16.22
CA GLY A 8 -5.70 34.20 17.32
C GLY A 8 -6.61 34.41 18.54
N VAL A 9 -7.54 35.36 18.49
CA VAL A 9 -8.46 35.68 19.61
C VAL A 9 -9.60 34.66 19.72
N ILE A 10 -9.90 33.94 18.64
CA ILE A 10 -10.90 32.87 18.58
C ILE A 10 -10.20 31.55 18.27
N CYS A 11 -9.99 30.72 19.30
CA CYS A 11 -9.52 29.34 19.19
C CYS A 11 -10.73 28.40 19.09
N VAL A 12 -10.82 27.61 18.02
CA VAL A 12 -11.81 26.53 17.90
C VAL A 12 -11.11 25.23 18.26
N GLN A 13 -11.20 24.83 19.53
CA GLN A 13 -10.77 23.50 19.97
C GLN A 13 -11.90 22.50 19.74
N ILE A 14 -11.60 21.40 19.04
CA ILE A 14 -12.55 20.31 18.83
C ILE A 14 -12.19 19.24 19.86
N ASN A 15 -12.79 19.31 21.04
CA ASN A 15 -12.55 18.35 22.11
C ASN A 15 -13.08 16.96 21.73
N SER A 16 -12.25 16.18 21.06
CA SER A 16 -12.56 14.83 20.62
C SER A 16 -11.30 14.00 20.56
N ARG A 17 -11.40 12.70 20.86
CA ARG A 17 -10.30 11.73 20.70
C ARG A 17 -9.73 11.67 19.27
N TYR A 18 -10.44 12.24 18.29
CA TYR A 18 -10.02 12.33 16.90
C TYR A 18 -9.19 13.59 16.57
N GLU A 19 -9.09 14.58 17.47
CA GLU A 19 -8.31 15.81 17.25
C GLU A 19 -6.82 15.48 17.02
N GLY A 20 -6.28 14.52 17.78
CA GLY A 20 -4.92 14.02 17.59
C GLY A 20 -4.71 13.35 16.23
N CYS A 21 -5.70 12.63 15.71
CA CYS A 21 -5.63 11.99 14.40
C CYS A 21 -5.63 13.02 13.26
N LEU A 22 -6.49 14.05 13.33
CA LEU A 22 -6.54 15.12 12.33
C LEU A 22 -5.24 15.94 12.28
N ALA A 23 -4.63 16.20 13.44
CA ALA A 23 -3.34 16.87 13.52
C ALA A 23 -2.24 16.03 12.86
N LEU A 24 -2.20 14.72 13.15
CA LEU A 24 -1.24 13.79 12.53
C LEU A 24 -1.45 13.65 11.02
N GLU A 25 -2.70 13.61 10.54
CA GLU A 25 -3.01 13.62 9.10
C GLU A 25 -2.42 14.86 8.43
N SER A 26 -2.67 16.03 9.00
CA SER A 26 -2.17 17.31 8.48
C SER A 26 -0.64 17.35 8.46
N GLU A 27 0.00 16.87 9.54
CA GLU A 27 1.46 16.85 9.65
C GLU A 27 2.09 15.88 8.63
N LEU A 28 1.52 14.67 8.46
CA LEU A 28 1.96 13.70 7.45
C LEU A 28 1.83 14.27 6.03
N GLN A 29 0.72 14.96 5.73
CA GLN A 29 0.52 15.61 4.43
C GLN A 29 1.55 16.70 4.19
N GLN A 30 1.80 17.57 5.16
CA GLN A 30 2.77 18.65 5.03
C GLN A 30 4.21 18.14 4.91
N ARG A 31 4.58 17.15 5.73
CA ARG A 31 5.96 16.63 5.78
C ARG A 31 6.34 15.85 4.52
N PHE A 32 5.43 15.03 4.00
CA PHE A 32 5.71 14.11 2.90
C PHE A 32 5.02 14.47 1.57
N GLY A 33 4.22 15.55 1.54
CA GLY A 33 3.50 15.97 0.35
C GLY A 33 2.38 15.00 -0.06
N LEU A 34 1.72 14.36 0.90
CA LEU A 34 0.70 13.34 0.62
C LEU A 34 -0.58 13.97 0.09
N LYS A 35 -1.12 13.36 -0.97
CA LYS A 35 -2.46 13.65 -1.47
C LYS A 35 -3.52 13.19 -0.49
N ILE A 36 -3.25 12.10 0.22
CA ILE A 36 -4.18 11.47 1.17
C ILE A 36 -3.41 11.08 2.42
N ALA A 37 -3.85 11.53 3.59
CA ALA A 37 -3.46 10.95 4.86
C ALA A 37 -4.73 10.61 5.64
N ARG A 38 -4.80 9.37 6.13
CA ARG A 38 -5.87 8.92 7.03
C ARG A 38 -5.23 8.25 8.24
N VAL A 39 -5.42 8.83 9.41
CA VAL A 39 -4.91 8.30 10.68
C VAL A 39 -6.09 7.83 11.50
N LEU A 40 -6.15 6.53 11.76
CA LEU A 40 -7.17 5.93 12.60
C LEU A 40 -6.74 5.99 14.08
N PRO A 41 -7.67 6.23 15.02
CA PRO A 41 -7.33 6.14 16.44
C PRO A 41 -6.89 4.71 16.79
N ALA A 42 -5.91 4.61 17.69
CA ALA A 42 -5.45 3.32 18.22
C ALA A 42 -6.53 2.73 19.15
N LEU A 43 -7.38 1.86 18.61
CA LEU A 43 -8.49 1.22 19.33
C LEU A 43 -8.36 -0.31 19.31
N ASN A 44 -8.92 -0.94 20.33
CA ASN A 44 -9.25 -2.38 20.35
C ASN A 44 -10.77 -2.52 20.62
N PRO A 45 -11.51 -3.51 20.09
CA PRO A 45 -11.57 -4.10 18.73
C PRO A 45 -12.27 -3.19 17.67
N PRO A 46 -12.29 -3.51 16.34
CA PRO A 46 -11.84 -4.74 15.64
C PRO A 46 -10.32 -4.81 15.37
N PRO A 47 -9.80 -5.95 14.84
CA PRO A 47 -8.37 -6.10 14.51
C PRO A 47 -7.84 -4.98 13.61
N MET A 48 -6.55 -4.65 13.77
CA MET A 48 -5.92 -3.52 13.08
C MET A 48 -6.05 -3.58 11.56
N ASN A 49 -5.77 -4.72 10.92
CA ASN A 49 -5.90 -4.85 9.46
C ASN A 49 -7.33 -4.58 8.96
N THR A 50 -8.35 -4.95 9.74
CA THR A 50 -9.76 -4.63 9.45
C THR A 50 -10.02 -3.14 9.57
N ARG A 51 -9.57 -2.50 10.66
CA ARG A 51 -9.70 -1.04 10.84
C ARG A 51 -9.05 -0.28 9.68
N LEU A 52 -7.81 -0.63 9.37
CA LEU A 52 -7.05 -0.05 8.26
C LEU A 52 -7.74 -0.29 6.91
N GLY A 53 -8.27 -1.50 6.68
CA GLY A 53 -9.04 -1.83 5.49
C GLY A 53 -10.27 -0.95 5.31
N ILE A 54 -11.04 -0.72 6.38
CA ILE A 54 -12.19 0.20 6.37
C ILE A 54 -11.74 1.63 6.05
N GLY A 55 -10.71 2.14 6.73
CA GLY A 55 -10.20 3.49 6.51
C GLY A 55 -9.65 3.70 5.09
N ALA A 56 -9.01 2.68 4.53
CA ALA A 56 -8.51 2.70 3.16
C ALA A 56 -9.65 2.66 2.15
N ALA A 57 -10.66 1.80 2.36
CA ALA A 57 -11.84 1.74 1.49
C ALA A 57 -12.57 3.09 1.46
N GLN A 58 -12.81 3.71 2.63
CA GLN A 58 -13.43 5.04 2.72
C GLN A 58 -12.60 6.12 2.02
N SER A 59 -11.27 6.06 2.15
CA SER A 59 -10.37 7.00 1.46
C SER A 59 -10.43 6.84 -0.06
N LEU A 60 -10.49 5.60 -0.55
CA LEU A 60 -10.65 5.30 -1.98
C LEU A 60 -12.02 5.72 -2.52
N MET A 61 -13.10 5.53 -1.77
CA MET A 61 -14.44 6.02 -2.15
C MET A 61 -14.48 7.54 -2.35
N GLY A 62 -13.66 8.28 -1.60
CA GLY A 62 -13.57 9.73 -1.70
C GLY A 62 -12.80 10.24 -2.94
N ILE A 63 -12.07 9.38 -3.65
CA ILE A 63 -11.25 9.78 -4.80
C ILE A 63 -11.63 9.10 -6.10
N LEU A 64 -12.08 7.84 -6.05
CA LEU A 64 -12.40 7.06 -7.24
C LEU A 64 -13.69 7.58 -7.87
N GLN A 65 -13.63 7.81 -9.17
CA GLN A 65 -14.78 8.17 -10.00
C GLN A 65 -15.37 6.93 -10.68
N PRO A 66 -16.63 6.99 -11.13
CA PRO A 66 -17.26 5.88 -11.83
C PRO A 66 -16.45 5.41 -13.05
N GLY A 67 -16.29 4.10 -13.22
CA GLY A 67 -15.57 3.49 -14.36
C GLY A 67 -14.04 3.55 -14.29
N GLN A 68 -13.45 4.21 -13.29
CA GLN A 68 -11.99 4.27 -13.12
C GLN A 68 -11.37 2.91 -12.81
N LEU A 69 -10.06 2.80 -13.07
CA LEU A 69 -9.27 1.60 -12.85
C LEU A 69 -8.46 1.71 -11.54
N LEU A 70 -8.71 0.78 -10.62
CA LEU A 70 -7.97 0.63 -9.37
C LEU A 70 -6.97 -0.54 -9.50
N ALA A 71 -5.68 -0.23 -9.37
CA ALA A 71 -4.63 -1.22 -9.26
C ALA A 71 -4.48 -1.70 -7.81
N VAL A 72 -4.34 -3.00 -7.61
CA VAL A 72 -4.36 -3.62 -6.28
C VAL A 72 -3.10 -4.44 -6.06
N GLY A 73 -2.43 -4.22 -4.93
CA GLY A 73 -1.36 -5.08 -4.43
C GLY A 73 -1.87 -6.19 -3.51
N PHE A 74 -1.08 -7.23 -3.31
CA PHE A 74 -1.43 -8.32 -2.38
C PHE A 74 -1.18 -7.92 -0.92
N GLY A 75 -1.77 -8.67 0.01
CA GLY A 75 -1.55 -8.52 1.45
C GLY A 75 -2.84 -8.42 2.27
N GLU A 76 -2.76 -8.70 3.57
CA GLU A 76 -3.95 -8.74 4.43
C GLU A 76 -4.69 -7.39 4.49
N ALA A 77 -3.95 -6.27 4.58
CA ALA A 77 -4.53 -4.93 4.65
C ALA A 77 -5.21 -4.50 3.34
N THR A 78 -4.62 -4.82 2.19
CA THR A 78 -5.20 -4.50 0.87
C THR A 78 -6.41 -5.37 0.57
N MET A 79 -6.36 -6.66 0.91
CA MET A 79 -7.51 -7.55 0.76
C MET A 79 -8.66 -7.13 1.68
N SER A 80 -8.36 -6.73 2.92
CA SER A 80 -9.39 -6.17 3.81
C SER A 80 -9.98 -4.88 3.25
N CYS A 81 -9.17 -4.01 2.63
CA CYS A 81 -9.66 -2.83 1.92
C CYS A 81 -10.63 -3.21 0.80
N LEU A 82 -10.27 -4.16 -0.07
CA LEU A 82 -11.15 -4.62 -1.15
C LEU A 82 -12.48 -5.16 -0.64
N GLN A 83 -12.47 -5.95 0.44
CA GLN A 83 -13.69 -6.51 1.03
C GLN A 83 -14.68 -5.40 1.42
N HIS A 84 -14.20 -4.31 2.02
CA HIS A 84 -15.02 -3.18 2.45
C HIS A 84 -15.33 -2.18 1.31
N LEU A 85 -14.62 -2.28 0.18
CA LEU A 85 -14.85 -1.47 -1.02
C LEU A 85 -15.80 -2.16 -2.03
N SER A 86 -16.12 -3.45 -1.83
CA SER A 86 -16.86 -4.30 -2.77
C SER A 86 -18.17 -3.70 -3.30
N GLY A 87 -19.04 -3.20 -2.42
CA GLY A 87 -20.30 -2.57 -2.83
C GLY A 87 -20.12 -1.28 -3.63
N PHE A 88 -19.06 -0.52 -3.33
CA PHE A 88 -18.71 0.67 -4.10
C PHE A 88 -18.18 0.29 -5.48
N ILE A 89 -17.34 -0.74 -5.58
CA ILE A 89 -16.81 -1.26 -6.85
C ILE A 89 -17.97 -1.63 -7.79
N GLY A 90 -18.95 -2.39 -7.30
CA GLY A 90 -20.11 -2.78 -8.11
C GLY A 90 -20.98 -1.58 -8.52
N SER A 91 -21.33 -0.70 -7.58
CA SER A 91 -22.24 0.43 -7.86
C SER A 91 -21.62 1.52 -8.75
N GLN A 92 -20.31 1.76 -8.63
CA GLN A 92 -19.60 2.76 -9.44
C GLN A 92 -18.89 2.15 -10.65
N GLN A 93 -19.05 0.85 -10.89
CA GLN A 93 -18.40 0.13 -11.99
C GLN A 93 -16.86 0.32 -12.01
N VAL A 94 -16.23 0.37 -10.84
CA VAL A 94 -14.77 0.45 -10.74
C VAL A 94 -14.18 -0.84 -11.30
N ARG A 95 -13.16 -0.70 -12.15
CA ARG A 95 -12.43 -1.83 -12.73
C ARG A 95 -11.22 -2.13 -11.86
N LEU A 96 -10.89 -3.40 -11.68
CA LEU A 96 -9.72 -3.81 -10.90
C LEU A 96 -8.63 -4.41 -11.78
N VAL A 97 -7.39 -4.15 -11.41
CA VAL A 97 -6.21 -4.80 -12.01
C VAL A 97 -5.18 -5.16 -10.95
N THR A 98 -4.54 -6.33 -11.04
CA THR A 98 -3.50 -6.71 -10.07
C THR A 98 -2.14 -6.09 -10.42
N LEU A 99 -1.44 -5.57 -9.41
CA LEU A 99 -0.09 -5.01 -9.57
C LEU A 99 0.99 -6.10 -9.71
N SER A 100 0.70 -7.32 -9.30
CA SER A 100 1.64 -8.43 -9.35
C SER A 100 0.97 -9.74 -9.74
N GLY A 101 1.78 -10.72 -10.13
CA GLY A 101 1.37 -12.12 -10.16
C GLY A 101 1.07 -12.66 -8.75
N GLY A 102 0.79 -13.96 -8.69
CA GLY A 102 0.50 -14.72 -7.48
C GLY A 102 -0.89 -15.36 -7.50
N VAL A 103 -1.88 -14.66 -8.06
CA VAL A 103 -3.31 -15.05 -8.19
C VAL A 103 -3.98 -15.38 -6.85
N GLY A 104 -3.55 -16.45 -6.18
CA GLY A 104 -4.07 -16.94 -4.90
C GLY A 104 -4.19 -15.87 -3.81
N PRO A 105 -3.15 -15.07 -3.52
CA PRO A 105 -3.23 -14.03 -2.48
C PRO A 105 -4.33 -12.98 -2.70
N TYR A 106 -4.78 -12.80 -3.95
CA TYR A 106 -5.82 -11.84 -4.29
C TYR A 106 -7.24 -12.39 -4.07
N MET A 107 -7.41 -13.71 -3.97
CA MET A 107 -8.74 -14.35 -3.95
C MET A 107 -9.54 -14.03 -2.69
N THR A 108 -8.90 -13.71 -1.57
CA THR A 108 -9.59 -13.35 -0.32
C THR A 108 -10.27 -11.99 -0.39
N GLY A 109 -9.80 -11.09 -1.25
CA GLY A 109 -10.44 -9.81 -1.55
C GLY A 109 -11.36 -9.89 -2.76
N ILE A 110 -10.83 -10.33 -3.89
CA ILE A 110 -11.55 -10.39 -5.18
C ILE A 110 -12.75 -11.34 -5.11
N GLY A 111 -12.65 -12.44 -4.36
CA GLY A 111 -13.74 -13.42 -4.24
C GLY A 111 -14.99 -12.90 -3.49
N GLN A 112 -14.94 -11.70 -2.92
CA GLN A 112 -16.09 -11.03 -2.30
C GLN A 112 -16.79 -10.03 -3.24
N LEU A 113 -16.27 -9.85 -4.45
CA LEU A 113 -16.86 -8.95 -5.45
C LEU A 113 -18.01 -9.63 -6.19
N ASP A 114 -18.93 -8.82 -6.71
CA ASP A 114 -19.95 -9.30 -7.64
C ASP A 114 -19.26 -9.87 -8.89
N ALA A 115 -19.76 -11.00 -9.42
CA ALA A 115 -19.24 -11.64 -10.62
C ALA A 115 -19.27 -10.74 -11.86
N ALA A 116 -20.12 -9.71 -11.88
CA ALA A 116 -20.17 -8.69 -12.94
C ALA A 116 -19.02 -7.67 -12.87
N CYS A 117 -18.25 -7.62 -11.78
CA CYS A 117 -17.12 -6.70 -11.66
C CYS A 117 -16.00 -7.08 -12.63
N SER A 118 -15.47 -6.09 -13.34
CA SER A 118 -14.33 -6.30 -14.24
C SER A 118 -13.04 -6.39 -13.44
N VAL A 119 -12.38 -7.55 -13.50
CA VAL A 119 -11.14 -7.83 -12.77
C VAL A 119 -10.11 -8.43 -13.72
N SER A 120 -9.00 -7.73 -13.92
CA SER A 120 -7.85 -8.21 -14.70
C SER A 120 -6.73 -8.69 -13.77
N ILE A 121 -6.33 -9.95 -13.91
CA ILE A 121 -5.32 -10.59 -13.05
C ILE A 121 -4.13 -11.02 -13.90
N ILE A 122 -2.92 -10.73 -13.43
CA ILE A 122 -1.69 -11.22 -14.07
C ILE A 122 -1.67 -12.76 -13.95
N PRO A 123 -1.71 -13.51 -15.07
CA PRO A 123 -1.93 -14.95 -15.06
C PRO A 123 -0.64 -15.73 -14.83
N ALA A 124 0.10 -15.40 -13.76
CA ALA A 124 1.40 -15.98 -13.47
C ALA A 124 1.77 -15.86 -11.97
N PRO A 125 2.79 -16.60 -11.49
CA PRO A 125 3.27 -16.50 -10.12
C PRO A 125 3.82 -15.10 -9.77
N LEU A 126 3.89 -14.78 -8.48
CA LEU A 126 4.50 -13.52 -8.01
C LEU A 126 6.01 -13.52 -8.26
N ARG A 127 6.68 -14.62 -7.92
CA ARG A 127 8.12 -14.82 -8.04
C ARG A 127 8.39 -16.06 -8.88
N LEU A 128 9.30 -15.93 -9.84
CA LEU A 128 9.73 -17.00 -10.74
C LEU A 128 11.01 -17.66 -10.23
N SER A 129 11.35 -18.80 -10.82
CA SER A 129 12.55 -19.56 -10.48
C SER A 129 13.86 -18.89 -10.89
N SER A 130 13.81 -17.93 -11.81
CA SER A 130 14.97 -17.13 -12.24
C SER A 130 14.54 -15.84 -12.92
N ALA A 131 15.48 -14.89 -13.00
CA ALA A 131 15.29 -13.65 -13.74
C ALA A 131 15.00 -13.87 -15.23
N GLU A 132 15.56 -14.91 -15.83
CA GLU A 132 15.32 -15.26 -17.24
C GLU A 132 13.87 -15.68 -17.47
N VAL A 133 13.32 -16.52 -16.59
CA VAL A 133 11.92 -16.95 -16.68
C VAL A 133 10.97 -15.78 -16.45
N ALA A 134 11.30 -14.87 -15.52
CA ALA A 134 10.53 -13.65 -15.30
C ALA A 134 10.49 -12.77 -16.56
N GLU A 135 11.64 -12.57 -17.22
CA GLU A 135 11.73 -11.80 -18.47
C GLU A 135 10.94 -12.44 -19.64
N ILE A 136 11.00 -13.76 -19.79
CA ILE A 136 10.23 -14.48 -20.80
C ILE A 136 8.73 -14.29 -20.55
N LEU A 137 8.26 -14.56 -19.33
CA LEU A 137 6.85 -14.42 -18.99
C LEU A 137 6.35 -12.98 -19.05
N ARG A 138 7.19 -11.99 -18.74
CA ARG A 138 6.83 -10.56 -18.87
C ARG A 138 6.52 -10.18 -20.33
N ARG A 139 7.08 -10.90 -21.32
CA ARG A 139 6.86 -10.64 -22.75
C ARG A 139 5.64 -11.35 -23.32
N GLU A 140 5.13 -12.38 -22.63
CA GLU A 140 3.89 -13.05 -23.01
C GLU A 140 2.74 -12.06 -23.05
N SER A 141 2.01 -12.03 -24.16
CA SER A 141 0.95 -11.03 -24.40
C SER A 141 -0.07 -10.96 -23.26
N SER A 142 -0.53 -12.12 -22.77
CA SER A 142 -1.49 -12.22 -21.68
C SER A 142 -1.01 -11.63 -20.34
N VAL A 143 0.30 -11.64 -20.09
CA VAL A 143 0.92 -11.04 -18.90
C VAL A 143 1.18 -9.55 -19.15
N ARG A 144 1.83 -9.24 -20.27
CA ARG A 144 2.21 -7.89 -20.66
C ARG A 144 1.01 -6.95 -20.70
N ASP A 145 -0.10 -7.38 -21.28
CA ASP A 145 -1.28 -6.53 -21.47
C ASP A 145 -1.93 -6.16 -20.13
N VAL A 146 -1.90 -7.07 -19.13
CA VAL A 146 -2.38 -6.78 -17.77
C VAL A 146 -1.41 -5.86 -17.04
N ILE A 147 -0.10 -6.05 -17.18
CA ILE A 147 0.91 -5.14 -16.60
C ILE A 147 0.73 -3.73 -17.19
N LEU A 148 0.55 -3.60 -18.51
CA LEU A 148 0.29 -2.32 -19.15
C LEU A 148 -0.98 -1.65 -18.61
N ALA A 149 -2.07 -2.41 -18.47
CA ALA A 149 -3.30 -1.91 -17.83
C ALA A 149 -3.04 -1.43 -16.39
N ALA A 150 -2.26 -2.18 -15.60
CA ALA A 150 -1.91 -1.80 -14.23
C ALA A 150 -1.10 -0.50 -14.16
N THR A 151 -0.18 -0.27 -15.11
CA THR A 151 0.59 0.99 -15.19
C THR A 151 -0.24 2.20 -15.67
N ALA A 152 -1.45 1.97 -16.19
CA ALA A 152 -2.37 3.01 -16.63
C ALA A 152 -3.52 3.26 -15.63
N ALA A 153 -3.44 2.70 -14.41
CA ALA A 153 -4.50 2.83 -13.42
C ALA A 153 -4.65 4.26 -12.87
N ASP A 154 -5.89 4.62 -12.51
CA ASP A 154 -6.22 5.92 -11.92
C ASP A 154 -5.83 6.03 -10.44
N ALA A 155 -5.75 4.89 -9.76
CA ALA A 155 -5.28 4.80 -8.40
C ALA A 155 -4.68 3.42 -8.12
N ALA A 156 -3.83 3.31 -7.11
CA ALA A 156 -3.33 2.06 -6.57
C ALA A 156 -3.57 1.95 -5.07
N VAL A 157 -3.77 0.73 -4.58
CA VAL A 157 -3.75 0.40 -3.15
C VAL A 157 -2.74 -0.71 -2.88
N VAL A 158 -1.79 -0.45 -1.98
CA VAL A 158 -0.68 -1.37 -1.68
C VAL A 158 -0.48 -1.54 -0.18
N GLY A 159 -0.07 -2.73 0.23
CA GLY A 159 0.42 -2.98 1.57
C GLY A 159 1.90 -2.62 1.66
N ILE A 160 2.39 -2.36 2.88
CA ILE A 160 3.81 -2.15 3.16
C ILE A 160 4.24 -3.23 4.14
N GLY A 161 5.20 -4.06 3.71
CA GLY A 161 5.87 -5.05 4.55
C GLY A 161 7.04 -4.42 5.29
N ALA A 162 7.39 -4.94 6.47
CA ALA A 162 8.58 -4.50 7.19
C ALA A 162 9.47 -5.70 7.51
N ILE A 163 10.79 -5.48 7.41
CA ILE A 163 11.77 -6.54 7.64
C ILE A 163 11.74 -7.02 9.11
N ASP A 164 11.41 -6.10 10.03
CA ASP A 164 11.36 -6.33 11.47
C ASP A 164 10.16 -7.18 11.92
N GLN A 165 9.20 -7.46 11.03
CA GLN A 165 8.11 -8.38 11.33
C GLN A 165 8.56 -9.84 11.44
N ARG A 166 9.78 -10.18 11.00
CA ARG A 166 10.33 -11.54 11.06
C ARG A 166 9.31 -12.56 10.52
N ARG A 167 8.87 -13.50 11.36
CA ARG A 167 7.96 -14.59 11.03
C ARG A 167 6.52 -14.16 10.72
N ASP A 168 6.12 -12.96 11.13
CA ASP A 168 4.77 -12.44 10.91
C ASP A 168 4.63 -11.73 9.56
N ALA A 169 5.73 -11.53 8.82
CA ALA A 169 5.71 -10.92 7.51
C ALA A 169 4.90 -11.77 6.51
N THR A 170 3.92 -11.16 5.84
CA THR A 170 3.07 -11.86 4.85
C THR A 170 3.91 -12.49 3.73
N ILE A 171 4.92 -11.80 3.23
CA ILE A 171 5.78 -12.31 2.14
C ILE A 171 6.53 -13.61 2.52
N LEU A 172 6.89 -13.75 3.80
CA LEU A 172 7.50 -14.96 4.34
C LEU A 172 6.45 -16.07 4.57
N ARG A 173 5.32 -15.74 5.22
CA ARG A 173 4.22 -16.69 5.49
C ARG A 173 3.61 -17.25 4.20
N SER A 174 3.62 -16.48 3.12
CA SER A 174 3.18 -16.90 1.79
C SER A 174 4.23 -17.70 1.03
N GLY A 175 5.43 -17.91 1.58
CA GLY A 175 6.49 -18.73 0.99
C GLY A 175 7.21 -18.09 -0.20
N TYR A 176 7.10 -16.77 -0.40
CA TYR A 176 7.78 -16.08 -1.50
C TYR A 176 9.26 -15.82 -1.22
N ILE A 177 9.63 -15.79 0.06
CA ILE A 177 11.02 -15.76 0.52
C ILE A 177 11.19 -16.77 1.65
N SER A 178 12.44 -17.15 1.89
CA SER A 178 12.88 -17.92 3.05
C SER A 178 13.34 -17.02 4.21
N GLU A 179 13.45 -17.58 5.42
CA GLU A 179 14.02 -16.86 6.58
C GLU A 179 15.49 -16.44 6.31
N GLY A 180 16.23 -17.28 5.59
CA GLY A 180 17.61 -16.99 5.20
C GLY A 180 17.71 -15.78 4.26
N GLU A 181 16.82 -15.71 3.28
CA GLU A 181 16.72 -14.54 2.39
C GLU A 181 16.33 -13.28 3.15
N GLN A 182 15.33 -13.35 4.04
CA GLN A 182 14.93 -12.21 4.87
C GLN A 182 16.11 -11.66 5.69
N LEU A 183 16.89 -12.54 6.33
CA LEU A 183 18.07 -12.15 7.10
C LEU A 183 19.16 -11.53 6.20
N MET A 184 19.38 -12.10 5.02
CA MET A 184 20.30 -11.54 4.02
C MET A 184 19.86 -10.15 3.56
N TYR A 185 18.57 -9.95 3.28
CA TYR A 185 18.02 -8.67 2.83
C TYR A 185 18.17 -7.61 3.93
N ALA A 186 17.88 -7.95 5.18
CA ALA A 186 18.14 -7.08 6.33
C ALA A 186 19.62 -6.66 6.42
N ARG A 187 20.55 -7.62 6.25
CA ARG A 187 22.00 -7.33 6.25
C ARG A 187 22.44 -6.44 5.08
N LYS A 188 21.73 -6.49 3.96
CA LYS A 188 21.93 -5.60 2.80
C LYS A 188 21.22 -4.24 2.94
N GLY A 189 20.58 -3.98 4.09
CA GLY A 189 19.98 -2.68 4.41
C GLY A 189 18.50 -2.56 4.05
N ALA A 190 17.80 -3.65 3.75
CA ALA A 190 16.35 -3.63 3.58
C ALA A 190 15.65 -3.25 4.90
N VAL A 191 14.71 -2.31 4.85
CA VAL A 191 13.86 -1.93 5.99
C VAL A 191 12.42 -2.43 5.84
N GLY A 192 12.00 -2.68 4.60
CA GLY A 192 10.65 -3.18 4.28
C GLY A 192 10.48 -3.40 2.78
N ASP A 193 9.27 -3.73 2.35
CA ASP A 193 8.97 -4.01 0.95
C ASP A 193 7.60 -3.48 0.51
N ILE A 194 7.48 -3.23 -0.78
CA ILE A 194 6.20 -3.00 -1.48
C ILE A 194 6.19 -3.96 -2.67
N LEU A 195 5.15 -4.80 -2.78
CA LEU A 195 5.00 -5.80 -3.83
C LEU A 195 6.19 -6.80 -3.93
N GLY A 196 6.95 -6.99 -2.86
CA GLY A 196 8.17 -7.80 -2.85
C GLY A 196 9.46 -7.06 -3.24
N TYR A 197 9.37 -5.79 -3.63
CA TYR A 197 10.55 -4.95 -3.83
C TYR A 197 10.99 -4.35 -2.50
N PHE A 198 12.06 -4.90 -1.94
CA PHE A 198 12.70 -4.41 -0.72
C PHE A 198 13.34 -3.02 -0.89
N LEU A 199 13.06 -2.14 0.06
CA LEU A 199 13.49 -0.75 0.13
C LEU A 199 14.58 -0.54 1.19
N GLN A 200 15.52 0.35 0.89
CA GLN A 200 16.43 0.97 1.86
C GLN A 200 15.72 2.08 2.64
N ALA A 201 16.33 2.57 3.72
CA ALA A 201 15.75 3.63 4.56
C ALA A 201 15.46 4.95 3.81
N ASP A 202 16.19 5.23 2.72
CA ASP A 202 15.99 6.39 1.84
C ASP A 202 14.88 6.17 0.79
N GLY A 203 14.26 4.98 0.77
CA GLY A 203 13.19 4.61 -0.15
C GLY A 203 13.65 4.18 -1.55
N ARG A 204 14.95 4.01 -1.78
CA ARG A 204 15.46 3.34 -2.98
C ARG A 204 15.37 1.82 -2.84
N PRO A 205 15.20 1.07 -3.94
CA PRO A 205 15.30 -0.39 -3.89
C PRO A 205 16.70 -0.82 -3.43
N VAL A 206 16.78 -1.89 -2.64
CA VAL A 206 18.08 -2.48 -2.26
C VAL A 206 18.74 -3.08 -3.51
N GLU A 207 19.93 -2.59 -3.86
CA GLU A 207 20.65 -3.07 -5.04
C GLU A 207 21.17 -4.51 -4.87
N GLY A 208 21.23 -5.26 -5.98
CA GLY A 208 21.81 -6.59 -6.00
C GLY A 208 21.01 -7.66 -5.22
N LEU A 209 19.70 -7.50 -5.10
CA LEU A 209 18.79 -8.56 -4.65
C LEU A 209 18.25 -9.33 -5.86
N GLU A 210 18.53 -10.63 -5.93
CA GLU A 210 18.08 -11.48 -7.04
C GLU A 210 16.56 -11.51 -7.17
N ILE A 211 15.84 -11.54 -6.04
CA ILE A 211 14.37 -11.53 -6.02
C ILE A 211 13.78 -10.39 -6.85
N HIS A 212 14.39 -9.19 -6.88
CA HIS A 212 13.84 -8.05 -7.64
C HIS A 212 13.74 -8.34 -9.14
N ARG A 213 14.60 -9.20 -9.67
CA ARG A 213 14.60 -9.60 -11.08
C ARG A 213 13.72 -10.83 -11.35
N GLU A 214 13.32 -11.54 -10.30
CA GLU A 214 12.47 -12.73 -10.35
C GLU A 214 10.98 -12.41 -10.14
N LEU A 215 10.66 -11.17 -9.75
CA LEU A 215 9.29 -10.72 -9.55
C LEU A 215 8.58 -10.47 -10.89
N LEU A 216 7.30 -10.83 -10.94
CA LEU A 216 6.44 -10.56 -12.08
C LEU A 216 5.29 -9.64 -11.67
N GLY A 217 5.31 -8.44 -12.24
CA GLY A 217 4.36 -7.38 -11.91
C GLY A 217 4.89 -6.01 -12.29
N VAL A 218 4.16 -5.00 -11.88
CA VAL A 218 4.56 -3.59 -11.96
C VAL A 218 5.81 -3.39 -11.08
N THR A 219 6.83 -2.74 -11.63
CA THR A 219 8.04 -2.35 -10.91
C THR A 219 7.75 -1.18 -9.97
N LEU A 220 8.64 -0.92 -8.99
CA LEU A 220 8.49 0.25 -8.12
C LEU A 220 8.51 1.59 -8.85
N ASP A 221 9.23 1.69 -9.95
CA ASP A 221 9.33 2.93 -10.73
C ASP A 221 8.09 3.14 -11.60
N GLU A 222 7.54 2.07 -12.19
CA GLU A 222 6.25 2.08 -12.88
C GLU A 222 5.11 2.41 -11.91
N LEU A 223 5.11 1.82 -10.71
CA LEU A 223 4.13 2.12 -9.66
C LEU A 223 4.17 3.61 -9.28
N ALA A 224 5.36 4.18 -9.11
CA ALA A 224 5.54 5.58 -8.73
C ALA A 224 5.04 6.60 -9.77
N GLN A 225 4.76 6.17 -11.01
CA GLN A 225 4.14 7.03 -12.03
C GLN A 225 2.62 7.16 -11.86
N LEU A 226 1.97 6.28 -11.09
CA LEU A 226 0.53 6.35 -10.91
C LEU A 226 0.13 7.62 -10.16
N PRO A 227 -0.98 8.27 -10.55
CA PRO A 227 -1.36 9.56 -10.00
C PRO A 227 -1.67 9.47 -8.50
N THR A 228 -2.28 8.38 -8.02
CA THR A 228 -2.56 8.18 -6.61
C THR A 228 -2.19 6.77 -6.17
N ILE A 229 -1.39 6.64 -5.11
CA ILE A 229 -0.90 5.37 -4.58
C ILE A 229 -1.11 5.37 -3.07
N VAL A 230 -2.15 4.66 -2.62
CA VAL A 230 -2.54 4.58 -1.21
C VAL A 230 -1.83 3.38 -0.57
N GLY A 231 -0.83 3.66 0.27
CA GLY A 231 -0.22 2.69 1.17
C GLY A 231 -1.11 2.44 2.39
N VAL A 232 -1.36 1.17 2.71
CA VAL A 232 -2.16 0.76 3.87
C VAL A 232 -1.31 -0.10 4.79
N ALA A 233 -0.90 0.46 5.93
CA ALA A 233 -0.03 -0.23 6.88
C ALA A 233 -0.13 0.37 8.28
N GLY A 234 0.02 -0.48 9.30
CA GLY A 234 0.05 -0.10 10.71
C GLY A 234 0.89 -1.05 11.55
N GLY A 235 1.20 -0.61 12.77
CA GLY A 235 2.13 -1.22 13.70
C GLY A 235 3.45 -0.44 13.74
N GLU A 236 3.95 -0.15 14.94
CA GLU A 236 5.23 0.56 15.15
C GLU A 236 6.41 -0.16 14.46
N GLN A 237 6.38 -1.49 14.42
CA GLN A 237 7.35 -2.31 13.70
C GLN A 237 7.40 -2.06 12.18
N LYS A 238 6.42 -1.34 11.62
CA LYS A 238 6.39 -0.92 10.22
C LYS A 238 6.79 0.54 10.01
N ALA A 239 7.04 1.31 11.08
CA ALA A 239 7.29 2.75 10.97
C ALA A 239 8.48 3.06 10.04
N GLN A 240 9.58 2.31 10.14
CA GLN A 240 10.75 2.51 9.30
C GLN A 240 10.48 2.19 7.82
N ALA A 241 9.72 1.13 7.53
CA ALA A 241 9.31 0.76 6.18
C ALA A 241 8.35 1.79 5.56
N ILE A 242 7.38 2.27 6.35
CA ILE A 242 6.44 3.32 5.92
C ILE A 242 7.20 4.62 5.66
N HIS A 243 8.09 5.02 6.55
CA HIS A 243 8.95 6.19 6.37
C HIS A 243 9.78 6.11 5.09
N ALA A 244 10.40 4.96 4.81
CA ALA A 244 11.13 4.72 3.57
C ALA A 244 10.23 4.83 2.33
N ALA A 245 9.04 4.23 2.35
CA ALA A 245 8.08 4.32 1.25
C ALA A 245 7.66 5.76 0.94
N LEU A 246 7.43 6.58 1.98
CA LEU A 246 7.10 8.00 1.86
C LEU A 246 8.29 8.82 1.35
N THR A 247 9.48 8.61 1.92
CA THR A 247 10.71 9.32 1.57
C THR A 247 11.11 9.06 0.11
N GLY A 248 11.02 7.81 -0.33
CA GLY A 248 11.26 7.42 -1.71
C GLY A 248 10.13 7.75 -2.67
N LYS A 249 9.06 8.41 -2.21
CA LYS A 249 7.84 8.73 -2.99
C LYS A 249 7.24 7.52 -3.71
N ARG A 250 7.36 6.34 -3.09
CA ARG A 250 6.79 5.08 -3.60
C ARG A 250 5.28 5.01 -3.38
N ILE A 251 4.79 5.81 -2.45
CA ILE A 251 3.38 6.08 -2.21
C ILE A 251 3.18 7.59 -2.08
N ASN A 252 1.97 8.07 -2.38
CA ASN A 252 1.58 9.47 -2.16
C ASN A 252 0.26 9.61 -1.40
N GLY A 253 -0.26 8.49 -0.89
CA GLY A 253 -1.31 8.43 0.10
C GLY A 253 -0.98 7.40 1.19
N LEU A 254 -1.38 7.66 2.43
CA LEU A 254 -1.16 6.75 3.56
C LEU A 254 -2.44 6.58 4.40
N VAL A 255 -2.80 5.34 4.68
CA VAL A 255 -3.76 4.97 5.72
C VAL A 255 -3.02 4.19 6.80
N THR A 256 -3.03 4.71 8.02
CA THR A 256 -2.33 4.12 9.16
C THR A 256 -3.08 4.39 10.47
N GLU A 257 -2.50 4.03 11.62
CA GLU A 257 -3.05 4.35 12.94
C GLU A 257 -2.13 5.28 13.75
N GLU A 258 -2.68 5.88 14.79
CA GLU A 258 -2.06 6.95 15.58
C GLU A 258 -0.63 6.63 16.08
N THR A 259 -0.43 5.45 16.69
CA THR A 259 0.88 5.01 17.20
C THR A 259 1.92 4.93 16.08
N THR A 260 1.50 4.40 14.93
CA THR A 260 2.37 4.25 13.75
C THR A 260 2.68 5.60 13.12
N ALA A 261 1.68 6.48 12.98
CA ALA A 261 1.86 7.83 12.45
C ALA A 261 2.88 8.64 13.27
N ARG A 262 2.78 8.59 14.61
CA ARG A 262 3.74 9.24 15.51
C ARG A 262 5.15 8.69 15.33
N ALA A 263 5.29 7.37 15.25
CA ALA A 263 6.59 6.73 15.04
C ALA A 263 7.21 7.11 13.67
N VAL A 264 6.40 7.18 12.61
CA VAL A 264 6.85 7.64 11.29
C VAL A 264 7.32 9.10 11.31
N LEU A 265 6.56 9.99 11.96
CA LEU A 265 6.92 11.42 12.06
C LEU A 265 8.19 11.62 12.89
N ALA A 266 8.41 10.83 13.94
CA ALA A 266 9.62 10.87 14.74
C ALA A 266 10.89 10.50 13.94
N LEU A 267 10.76 9.68 12.88
CA LEU A 267 11.88 9.34 11.99
C LEU A 267 12.21 10.45 10.97
N ALA A 268 11.26 11.34 10.71
CA ALA A 268 11.41 12.48 9.78
C ALA A 268 11.82 13.79 10.47
N SER A 269 12.17 13.69 11.76
CA SER A 269 12.56 14.81 12.63
C SER A 269 14.03 15.16 12.47
#